data_AF-A0A126ZFH5-F1
#
_entry.id   AF-A0A126ZFH5-F1
#
_cell.length_a   1.000
_cell.length_b   1.000
_cell.length_c   1.000
_cell.angle_alpha   90.00
_cell.angle_beta   90.00
_cell.angle_gamma   90.00
#
_symmetry.space_group_name_H-M   'P 1'
#
loop_
_entity.id
_entity.type
_entity.pdbx_description
1 polymer ?
#
loop_
_entity_poly.entity_id
_entity_poly.type
_entity_poly.pdbx_seq_one_letter_code
_entity_poly.pdbx_strand_id
1 'polypeptide(L)'
;MAYARVVDELPLAAVPLAHALVHSSNGIHDNLRRWLDVALAQRAPTALGQPSSRAAVSVWHALQDSQASGLRLSAEADWALLHAIGLELATLEAMRFLLRVHVVTVQQWLPGATEAAQALAASVVVWPDLASTEAL
;
A
#
# COMPACT_ATOMS: atom_id res chain seq x y z
N MET A 1 -15.89 -13.83 -2.38
CA MET A 1 -14.44 -14.10 -2.15
C MET A 1 -13.85 -12.96 -1.33
N ALA A 2 -12.88 -13.23 -0.45
CA ALA A 2 -12.28 -12.20 0.43
C ALA A 2 -11.71 -10.99 -0.33
N TYR A 3 -11.09 -11.20 -1.50
CA TYR A 3 -10.58 -10.12 -2.35
C TYR A 3 -11.69 -9.25 -2.98
N ALA A 4 -12.87 -9.82 -3.26
CA ALA A 4 -14.01 -9.07 -3.80
C ALA A 4 -14.43 -7.98 -2.83
N ARG A 5 -14.50 -8.31 -1.52
CA ARG A 5 -14.80 -7.32 -0.48
C ARG A 5 -13.77 -6.20 -0.41
N VAL A 6 -12.48 -6.52 -0.56
CA VAL A 6 -11.40 -5.52 -0.57
C VAL A 6 -11.53 -4.55 -1.75
N VAL A 7 -11.88 -5.07 -2.92
CA VAL A 7 -12.22 -4.25 -4.10
C VAL A 7 -13.50 -3.44 -3.85
N ASP A 8 -14.51 -4.05 -3.23
CA ASP A 8 -15.81 -3.43 -2.98
C ASP A 8 -15.79 -2.27 -2.00
N GLU A 9 -14.83 -2.26 -1.09
CA GLU A 9 -14.64 -1.19 -0.10
C GLU A 9 -13.73 -0.05 -0.61
N LEU A 10 -13.06 -0.22 -1.77
CA LEU A 10 -12.13 0.77 -2.31
C LEU A 10 -12.90 2.00 -2.86
N PRO A 11 -12.66 3.22 -2.35
CA PRO A 11 -13.29 4.43 -2.91
C PRO A 11 -13.02 4.57 -4.41
N LEU A 12 -14.03 4.98 -5.19
CA LEU A 12 -13.91 5.07 -6.65
C LEU A 12 -12.75 5.96 -7.11
N ALA A 13 -12.50 7.07 -6.39
CA ALA A 13 -11.40 7.99 -6.66
C ALA A 13 -10.01 7.33 -6.49
N ALA A 14 -9.90 6.26 -5.70
CA ALA A 14 -8.65 5.54 -5.46
C ALA A 14 -8.42 4.37 -6.44
N VAL A 15 -9.43 3.97 -7.21
CA VAL A 15 -9.34 2.82 -8.15
C VAL A 15 -8.20 2.97 -9.17
N PRO A 16 -7.98 4.13 -9.82
CA PRO A 16 -6.87 4.33 -10.76
C PRO A 16 -5.50 4.13 -10.14
N LEU A 17 -5.37 4.54 -8.88
CA LEU A 17 -4.12 4.47 -8.13
C LEU A 17 -3.89 3.04 -7.67
N ALA A 18 -4.92 2.39 -7.14
CA ALA A 18 -4.87 0.99 -6.73
C ALA A 18 -4.51 0.07 -7.91
N HIS A 19 -5.10 0.30 -9.08
CA HIS A 19 -4.79 -0.45 -10.30
C HIS A 19 -3.32 -0.32 -10.70
N ALA A 20 -2.80 0.90 -10.70
CA ALA A 20 -1.40 1.18 -11.01
C ALA A 20 -0.46 0.56 -9.95
N LEU A 21 -0.81 0.65 -8.66
CA LEU A 21 -0.06 0.06 -7.57
C LEU A 21 0.00 -1.47 -7.65
N VAL A 22 -1.11 -2.14 -7.96
CA VAL A 22 -1.15 -3.60 -8.19
C VAL A 22 -0.17 -4.02 -9.26
N HIS A 23 -0.03 -3.23 -10.33
CA HIS A 23 0.92 -3.49 -11.41
C HIS A 23 2.38 -3.25 -10.98
N SER A 24 2.63 -2.24 -10.14
CA SER A 24 3.96 -1.93 -9.61
C SER A 24 4.42 -2.83 -8.46
N SER A 25 3.49 -3.51 -7.77
CA SER A 25 3.81 -4.32 -6.58
C SER A 25 4.45 -5.65 -6.96
N ASN A 26 5.55 -5.98 -6.29
CA ASN A 26 6.07 -7.34 -6.21
C ASN A 26 5.21 -8.18 -5.25
N GLY A 27 5.27 -9.51 -5.36
CA GLY A 27 4.62 -10.45 -4.43
C GLY A 27 3.15 -10.80 -4.71
N ILE A 28 2.47 -10.10 -5.63
CA ILE A 28 1.14 -10.51 -6.11
C ILE A 28 1.33 -11.48 -7.28
N HIS A 29 0.88 -12.72 -7.10
CA HIS A 29 0.94 -13.76 -8.12
C HIS A 29 0.01 -13.46 -9.32
N ASP A 30 0.37 -13.94 -10.51
CA ASP A 30 -0.22 -13.54 -11.79
C ASP A 30 -1.74 -13.74 -11.87
N ASN A 31 -2.26 -14.85 -11.34
CA ASN A 31 -3.69 -15.13 -11.37
C ASN A 31 -4.49 -14.10 -10.54
N LEU A 32 -4.00 -13.72 -9.36
CA LEU A 32 -4.64 -12.70 -8.53
C LEU A 32 -4.50 -11.32 -9.18
N ARG A 33 -3.33 -11.01 -9.76
CA ARG A 33 -3.12 -9.77 -10.51
C ARG A 33 -4.11 -9.61 -11.66
N ARG A 34 -4.29 -10.66 -12.47
CA ARG A 34 -5.27 -10.67 -13.57
C ARG A 34 -6.70 -10.52 -13.08
N TRP A 35 -7.05 -11.18 -11.98
CA TRP A 35 -8.38 -11.03 -11.39
C TRP A 35 -8.62 -9.60 -10.87
N LEU A 36 -7.63 -9.01 -10.18
CA LEU A 36 -7.69 -7.63 -9.68
C LEU A 36 -7.77 -6.61 -10.82
N ASP A 37 -7.04 -6.83 -11.90
CA ASP A 37 -7.08 -5.99 -13.11
C ASP A 37 -8.51 -5.90 -13.67
N VAL A 38 -9.15 -7.05 -13.88
CA VAL A 38 -10.55 -7.10 -14.36
C VAL A 38 -11.51 -6.47 -13.35
N ALA A 39 -11.38 -6.79 -12.07
CA ALA A 39 -12.29 -6.30 -11.03
C ALA A 39 -12.20 -4.76 -10.85
N LEU A 40 -10.99 -4.20 -10.87
CA LEU A 40 -10.77 -2.76 -10.77
C LEU A 40 -11.21 -2.04 -12.05
N ALA A 41 -10.96 -2.62 -13.23
CA ALA A 41 -11.41 -2.07 -14.51
C ALA A 41 -12.94 -2.00 -14.61
N GLN A 42 -13.65 -3.01 -14.08
CA GLN A 42 -15.12 -2.98 -14.00
C GLN A 42 -15.63 -1.89 -13.06
N ARG A 43 -14.89 -1.60 -11.98
CA ARG A 43 -15.28 -0.65 -10.95
C ARG A 43 -15.09 0.81 -11.38
N ALA A 44 -14.03 1.12 -12.14
CA ALA A 44 -13.79 2.46 -12.67
C ALA A 44 -13.14 2.45 -14.08
N PRO A 45 -13.91 2.16 -15.15
CA PRO A 45 -13.37 1.98 -16.50
C PRO A 45 -12.70 3.23 -17.08
N THR A 46 -13.27 4.41 -16.82
CA THR A 46 -12.83 5.69 -17.40
C THR A 46 -11.63 6.31 -16.69
N ALA A 47 -11.22 5.71 -15.57
CA ALA A 47 -10.26 6.32 -14.66
C ALA A 47 -8.86 5.68 -14.78
N LEU A 48 -8.71 4.58 -15.53
CA LEU A 48 -7.43 3.91 -15.75
C LEU A 48 -6.52 4.69 -16.72
N GLY A 49 -5.23 4.81 -16.37
CA GLY A 49 -4.21 5.46 -17.23
C GLY A 49 -4.05 6.97 -17.02
N GLN A 50 -4.65 7.55 -15.97
CA GLN A 50 -4.53 8.98 -15.69
C GLN A 50 -3.10 9.40 -15.27
N PRO A 51 -2.66 10.63 -15.58
CA PRO A 51 -1.35 11.15 -15.16
C PRO A 51 -1.12 11.08 -13.64
N SER A 52 -2.18 11.24 -12.85
CA SER A 52 -2.18 11.09 -11.40
C SER A 52 -1.74 9.70 -10.92
N SER A 53 -2.11 8.64 -11.66
CA SER A 53 -1.64 7.28 -11.38
C SER A 53 -0.13 7.14 -11.50
N ARG A 54 0.50 7.86 -12.44
CA ARG A 54 1.96 7.84 -12.60
C ARG A 54 2.66 8.51 -11.41
N ALA A 55 2.15 9.65 -10.95
CA ALA A 55 2.70 10.33 -9.76
C ALA A 55 2.65 9.43 -8.51
N ALA A 56 1.52 8.77 -8.26
CA ALA A 56 1.39 7.87 -7.12
C ALA A 56 2.31 6.64 -7.21
N VAL A 57 2.52 6.08 -8.40
CA VAL A 57 3.46 4.97 -8.61
C VAL A 57 4.91 5.42 -8.35
N SER A 58 5.28 6.62 -8.82
CA SER A 58 6.61 7.19 -8.54
C SER A 58 6.84 7.36 -7.03
N VAL A 59 5.86 7.90 -6.31
CA VAL A 59 5.91 8.03 -4.85
C VAL A 59 6.06 6.67 -4.17
N TRP A 60 5.30 5.66 -4.62
CA TRP A 60 5.36 4.31 -4.06
C TRP A 60 6.73 3.67 -4.25
N HIS A 61 7.30 3.75 -5.46
CA HIS A 61 8.65 3.25 -5.72
C HIS A 61 9.70 3.98 -4.89
N ALA A 62 9.60 5.30 -4.77
CA ALA A 62 10.43 6.06 -3.84
C ALA A 62 10.33 5.45 -2.44
N LEU A 63 9.13 5.40 -1.83
CA LEU A 63 8.97 4.84 -0.48
C LEU A 63 9.58 3.43 -0.30
N GLN A 64 9.41 2.54 -1.28
CA GLN A 64 10.04 1.21 -1.28
C GLN A 64 11.57 1.29 -1.28
N ASP A 65 12.15 2.12 -2.16
CA ASP A 65 13.59 2.30 -2.29
C ASP A 65 14.20 2.91 -1.02
N SER A 66 13.51 3.83 -0.34
CA SER A 66 13.94 4.37 0.96
C SER A 66 14.00 3.26 2.00
N GLN A 67 12.93 2.47 2.09
CA GLN A 67 12.87 1.38 3.07
C GLN A 67 13.99 0.37 2.82
N ALA A 68 14.27 0.04 1.56
CA ALA A 68 15.32 -0.89 1.19
C ALA A 68 16.74 -0.34 1.42
N SER A 69 16.94 0.97 1.20
CA SER A 69 18.26 1.61 1.31
C SER A 69 18.59 2.16 2.69
N GLY A 70 17.59 2.30 3.58
CA GLY A 70 17.73 2.99 4.87
C GLY A 70 18.00 4.49 4.75
N LEU A 71 17.95 5.04 3.53
CA LEU A 71 18.17 6.45 3.26
C LEU A 71 16.87 7.24 3.47
N ARG A 72 16.97 8.41 4.10
CA ARG A 72 15.86 9.38 4.11
C ARG A 72 15.61 9.83 2.67
N LEU A 73 14.48 9.43 2.10
CA LEU A 73 14.11 9.89 0.76
C LEU A 73 13.50 11.28 0.76
N SER A 74 13.69 11.93 -0.40
CA SER A 74 12.91 13.05 -0.95
C SER A 74 11.43 12.71 -1.21
N ALA A 75 10.87 11.69 -0.55
CA ALA A 75 9.45 11.34 -0.63
C ALA A 75 8.57 12.52 -0.21
N GLU A 76 9.10 13.47 0.57
CA GLU A 76 8.45 14.73 0.92
C GLU A 76 8.13 15.61 -0.31
N ALA A 77 8.99 15.65 -1.32
CA ALA A 77 8.73 16.39 -2.57
C ALA A 77 7.66 15.71 -3.44
N ASP A 78 7.66 14.38 -3.48
CA ASP A 78 6.65 13.60 -4.20
C ASP A 78 5.30 13.57 -3.45
N TRP A 79 5.32 13.62 -2.11
CA TRP A 79 4.14 13.79 -1.27
C TRP A 79 3.57 15.20 -1.41
N ALA A 80 4.43 16.22 -1.51
CA ALA A 80 4.03 17.59 -1.83
C ALA A 80 3.37 17.69 -3.21
N LEU A 81 3.82 16.90 -4.20
CA LEU A 81 3.14 16.80 -5.50
C LEU A 81 1.74 16.20 -5.36
N LEU A 82 1.58 15.12 -4.60
CA LEU A 82 0.27 14.50 -4.33
C LEU A 82 -0.67 15.43 -3.55
N HIS A 83 -0.13 16.21 -2.61
CA HIS A 83 -0.84 17.26 -1.89
C HIS A 83 -1.28 18.38 -2.84
N ALA A 84 -0.39 18.87 -3.70
CA ALA A 84 -0.68 19.94 -4.64
C ALA A 84 -1.77 19.58 -5.66
N ILE A 85 -1.88 18.30 -6.05
CA ILE A 85 -2.94 17.81 -6.94
C ILE A 85 -4.19 17.31 -6.19
N GLY A 86 -4.21 17.38 -4.85
CA GLY A 86 -5.36 17.05 -4.01
C GLY A 86 -5.72 15.56 -3.97
N LEU A 87 -4.75 14.65 -4.15
CA LEU A 87 -5.01 13.21 -4.27
C LEU A 87 -4.50 12.37 -3.10
N GLU A 88 -4.11 12.99 -2.00
CA GLU A 88 -3.50 12.33 -0.85
C GLU A 88 -4.39 11.23 -0.28
N LEU A 89 -5.67 11.53 -0.07
CA LEU A 89 -6.63 10.57 0.46
C LEU A 89 -6.81 9.38 -0.48
N ALA A 90 -6.91 9.63 -1.79
CA ALA A 90 -7.04 8.57 -2.79
C ALA A 90 -5.78 7.69 -2.82
N THR A 91 -4.59 8.29 -2.69
CA THR A 91 -3.32 7.56 -2.62
C THR A 91 -3.24 6.71 -1.37
N LEU A 92 -3.60 7.25 -0.20
CA LEU A 92 -3.62 6.49 1.05
C LEU A 92 -4.59 5.31 0.99
N GLU A 93 -5.77 5.51 0.41
CA GLU A 93 -6.74 4.42 0.23
C GLU A 93 -6.25 3.36 -0.76
N ALA A 94 -5.53 3.75 -1.81
CA ALA A 94 -4.90 2.82 -2.75
C ALA A 94 -3.76 2.01 -2.10
N MET A 95 -2.93 2.64 -1.28
CA MET A 95 -1.90 1.94 -0.49
C MET A 95 -2.52 0.98 0.54
N ARG A 96 -3.55 1.43 1.26
CA ARG A 96 -4.31 0.58 2.21
C ARG A 96 -4.94 -0.62 1.50
N PHE A 97 -5.50 -0.41 0.32
CA PHE A 97 -6.02 -1.47 -0.51
C PHE A 97 -4.94 -2.52 -0.83
N LEU A 98 -3.77 -2.08 -1.29
CA LEU A 98 -2.67 -2.99 -1.60
C LEU A 98 -2.23 -3.80 -0.36
N LEU A 99 -2.15 -3.15 0.81
CA LEU A 99 -1.85 -3.82 2.08
C LEU A 99 -2.92 -4.87 2.44
N ARG A 100 -4.21 -4.54 2.27
CA ARG A 100 -5.30 -5.49 2.52
C ARG A 100 -5.24 -6.69 1.58
N VAL A 101 -4.88 -6.49 0.31
CA VAL A 101 -4.66 -7.60 -0.64
C VAL A 101 -3.56 -8.53 -0.11
N HIS A 102 -2.41 -7.98 0.29
CA HIS A 102 -1.30 -8.77 0.85
C HIS A 102 -1.69 -9.52 2.12
N VAL A 103 -2.41 -8.88 3.05
CA VAL A 103 -2.90 -9.53 4.27
C VAL A 103 -3.81 -10.71 3.92
N VAL A 104 -4.78 -10.52 3.02
CA VAL A 104 -5.68 -11.60 2.60
C VAL A 104 -4.89 -12.74 1.94
N THR A 105 -3.88 -12.43 1.13
CA THR A 105 -3.00 -13.44 0.52
C THR A 105 -2.23 -14.24 1.57
N VAL A 106 -1.61 -13.56 2.55
CA VAL A 106 -0.91 -14.22 3.66
C VAL A 106 -1.85 -15.09 4.48
N GLN A 107 -3.05 -14.61 4.81
CA GLN A 107 -4.05 -15.38 5.57
C GLN A 107 -4.53 -16.62 4.83
N GLN A 108 -4.66 -16.55 3.50
CA GLN A 108 -5.04 -17.70 2.68
C GLN A 108 -3.92 -18.75 2.60
N TRP A 109 -2.66 -18.33 2.61
CA TRP A 109 -1.51 -19.23 2.51
C TRP A 109 -1.09 -19.80 3.88
N LEU A 110 -1.23 -19.00 4.93
CA LEU A 110 -0.86 -19.35 6.30
C LEU A 110 -1.95 -18.84 7.28
N PRO A 111 -3.03 -19.61 7.47
CA PRO A 111 -4.09 -19.24 8.41
C PRO A 111 -3.52 -19.03 9.82
N GLY A 112 -3.88 -17.92 10.48
CA GLY A 112 -3.35 -17.56 11.81
C GLY A 112 -2.05 -16.73 11.80
N ALA A 113 -1.43 -16.52 10.63
CA ALA A 113 -0.17 -15.78 10.54
C ALA A 113 -0.31 -14.29 10.90
N THR A 114 -1.44 -13.67 10.57
CA THR A 114 -1.68 -12.26 10.86
C THR A 114 -1.89 -12.06 12.36
N GLU A 115 -2.65 -12.95 12.98
CA GLU A 115 -2.90 -13.00 14.41
C GLU A 115 -1.60 -13.28 15.19
N ALA A 116 -0.77 -14.21 14.70
CA ALA A 116 0.54 -14.49 15.29
C ALA A 116 1.50 -13.30 15.15
N ALA A 117 1.53 -12.62 14.00
CA ALA A 117 2.36 -11.43 13.80
C ALA A 117 1.90 -10.26 14.68
N GLN A 118 0.58 -10.07 14.84
CA GLN A 118 0.01 -9.06 15.73
C GLN A 118 0.30 -9.37 17.19
N ALA A 119 0.14 -10.62 17.61
CA ALA A 119 0.48 -11.07 18.97
C ALA A 119 1.98 -10.89 19.24
N LEU A 120 2.83 -11.22 18.27
CA LEU A 120 4.28 -11.01 18.36
C LEU A 120 4.60 -9.51 18.47
N ALA A 121 4.07 -8.67 17.59
CA ALA A 121 4.30 -7.22 17.62
C ALA A 121 3.80 -6.57 18.92
N ALA A 122 2.65 -7.01 19.45
CA ALA A 122 2.13 -6.56 20.74
C ALA A 122 2.97 -7.07 21.93
N SER A 123 3.65 -8.22 21.77
CA SER A 123 4.56 -8.78 22.77
C SER A 123 5.97 -8.19 22.71
N VAL A 124 6.33 -7.47 21.63
CA VAL A 124 7.56 -6.67 21.59
C VAL A 124 7.36 -5.49 22.53
N VAL A 125 7.77 -5.70 23.78
CA VAL A 125 8.04 -4.61 24.72
C VAL A 125 9.00 -3.65 24.02
N VAL A 126 8.61 -2.38 23.91
CA VAL A 126 9.54 -1.30 23.54
C VAL A 126 10.67 -1.36 24.55
N TRP A 127 11.83 -1.86 24.15
CA TRP A 127 13.00 -1.91 25.01
C TRP A 127 13.37 -0.46 25.34
N PRO A 128 13.42 -0.06 26.62
CA PRO A 128 13.64 1.32 27.01
C PRO A 128 15.14 1.65 26.96
N ASP A 129 15.77 1.57 25.78
CA ASP A 129 17.18 1.96 25.59
C ASP A 129 17.33 3.18 24.66
N LEU A 130 16.40 4.14 24.78
CA LEU A 130 16.58 5.50 24.27
C LEU A 130 16.18 6.58 25.30
N ALA A 131 16.12 6.26 26.59
CA ALA A 131 15.88 7.24 27.65
C ALA A 131 17.18 7.77 28.31
N SER A 132 18.35 7.32 27.88
CA SER A 132 19.61 7.58 28.57
C SER A 132 20.68 8.19 27.66
N THR A 133 20.36 9.25 26.92
CA THR A 133 21.41 10.15 26.40
C THR A 133 20.97 11.62 26.34
N GLU A 134 20.31 12.10 27.39
CA GLU A 134 20.33 13.53 27.75
C GLU A 134 20.53 13.66 29.26
N ALA A 135 21.73 13.34 29.72
CA ALA A 135 22.26 13.80 31.00
C ALA A 135 23.77 13.56 31.04
N LEU A 136 24.52 14.48 30.40
CA LEU A 136 25.73 15.15 30.90
C LEU A 136 26.42 15.93 29.77
#